data_AF-A0A9D8PPT2-F1
#
_entry.id   AF-A0A9D8PPT2-F1
#
_cell.length_a   1.000
_cell.length_b   1.000
_cell.length_c   1.000
_cell.angle_alpha   90.00
_cell.angle_beta   90.00
_cell.angle_gamma   90.00
#
_symmetry.space_group_name_H-M   'P 1'
#
loop_
_entity.id
_entity.type
_entity.pdbx_description
1 polymer ?
#
loop_
_entity_poly.entity_id
_entity_poly.type
_entity_poly.pdbx_seq_one_letter_code
_entity_poly.pdbx_strand_id
1 'polypeptide(L)'
;MLDKLRQSQNEYLELLKRVRGDLDLDNVAYHLDKIRNFWFRKQKLLEMCSQYLFNNSNTYFYTAVSKFNVDNSDKNILFALGNYQIFDDPILSYLEVMEKGNTVHQLERYFKKLKEKIVESIDDLIVLLEKEIPNFYVLPLRFSSSTINKEKVDIRPFIENFFIEGIDFNNLHKYENIDDVVVHEYLSQILLFDYDDPTQAIKDRLKQYRIEYSDIVPQDMNDTELFRFIIYGYFSQAMDIFLTSYFFNIFPFFSSLTTYINYNVFLLNIVHNSKKEKLEHFLKMSRLTLSIWFEYDKKGVVLSISEIRERAKNKNFSDRIREIYNSLDDFNTQEQLITEVENCVHLLINYEGRGC
;
A
#
# COMPACT_ATOMS: atom_id res chain seq x y z
N MET A 1 8.50 25.58 4.75
CA MET A 1 7.79 24.52 3.98
C MET A 1 7.00 23.62 4.92
N LEU A 2 7.66 23.04 5.92
CA LEU A 2 7.04 22.27 7.00
C LEU A 2 5.83 22.98 7.63
N ASP A 3 5.92 24.28 7.92
CA ASP A 3 4.79 25.02 8.50
C ASP A 3 3.58 25.09 7.57
N LYS A 4 3.81 25.25 6.25
CA LYS A 4 2.73 25.22 5.25
C LYS A 4 2.09 23.84 5.13
N LEU A 5 2.90 22.78 5.26
CA LEU A 5 2.41 21.41 5.29
C LEU A 5 1.55 21.15 6.52
N ARG A 6 2.04 21.53 7.72
CA ARG A 6 1.30 21.44 8.99
C ARG A 6 0.00 22.24 8.95
N GLN A 7 0.05 23.47 8.46
CA GLN A 7 -1.15 24.28 8.24
C GLN A 7 -2.15 23.56 7.33
N SER A 8 -1.67 22.92 6.25
CA SER A 8 -2.54 22.17 5.34
C SER A 8 -3.13 20.91 5.99
N GLN A 9 -2.44 20.27 6.94
CA GLN A 9 -3.00 19.18 7.75
C GLN A 9 -4.17 19.66 8.62
N ASN A 10 -4.02 20.81 9.27
CA ASN A 10 -5.08 21.40 10.11
C ASN A 10 -6.29 21.85 9.27
N GLU A 11 -6.04 22.50 8.13
CA GLU A 11 -7.10 22.83 7.17
C GLU A 11 -7.80 21.57 6.65
N TYR A 12 -7.06 20.47 6.46
CA TYR A 12 -7.63 19.22 6.01
C TYR A 12 -8.50 18.56 7.08
N LEU A 13 -8.06 18.56 8.34
CA LEU A 13 -8.84 18.08 9.48
C LEU A 13 -10.19 18.79 9.57
N GLU A 14 -10.21 20.12 9.49
CA GLU A 14 -11.45 20.90 9.53
C GLU A 14 -12.37 20.61 8.34
N LEU A 15 -11.78 20.39 7.16
CA LEU A 15 -12.55 19.96 5.98
C LEU A 15 -13.17 18.57 6.18
N LEU A 16 -12.41 17.61 6.70
CA LEU A 16 -12.89 16.25 6.96
C LEU A 16 -14.03 16.26 7.99
N LYS A 17 -13.90 17.01 9.09
CA LYS A 17 -14.97 17.16 10.09
C LYS A 17 -16.25 17.73 9.48
N ARG A 18 -16.13 18.77 8.64
CA ARG A 18 -17.29 19.33 7.93
C ARG A 18 -17.91 18.33 6.96
N VAL A 19 -17.07 17.71 6.12
CA VAL A 19 -17.53 16.70 5.17
C VAL A 19 -18.26 15.59 5.90
N ARG A 20 -17.70 15.08 6.99
CA ARG A 20 -18.28 14.01 7.80
C ARG A 20 -19.62 14.38 8.42
N GLY A 21 -19.75 15.61 8.91
CA GLY A 21 -21.00 16.13 9.48
C GLY A 21 -22.13 16.30 8.47
N ASP A 22 -21.79 16.62 7.22
CA ASP A 22 -22.76 16.76 6.13
C ASP A 22 -22.97 15.45 5.33
N LEU A 23 -22.19 14.41 5.58
CA LEU A 23 -22.09 13.24 4.69
C LEU A 23 -23.33 12.36 4.77
N ASP A 24 -23.97 12.16 3.62
CA ASP A 24 -24.99 11.14 3.39
C ASP A 24 -24.51 10.12 2.34
N LEU A 25 -24.90 8.86 2.50
CA LEU A 25 -24.50 7.76 1.62
C LEU A 25 -25.01 7.93 0.19
N ASP A 26 -26.10 8.66 0.00
CA ASP A 26 -26.64 8.93 -1.34
C ASP A 26 -25.80 9.95 -2.12
N ASN A 27 -25.12 10.87 -1.43
CA ASN A 27 -24.40 11.99 -2.05
C ASN A 27 -22.88 11.97 -1.84
N VAL A 28 -22.30 10.82 -1.48
CA VAL A 28 -20.85 10.68 -1.17
C VAL A 28 -19.94 11.38 -2.18
N ALA A 29 -20.15 11.17 -3.48
CA ALA A 29 -19.32 11.75 -4.53
C ALA A 29 -19.29 13.29 -4.49
N TYR A 30 -20.42 13.95 -4.22
CA TYR A 30 -20.51 15.40 -4.09
C TYR A 30 -19.67 15.93 -2.92
N HIS A 31 -19.71 15.24 -1.78
CA HIS A 31 -18.90 15.64 -0.62
C HIS A 31 -17.40 15.39 -0.85
N LEU A 32 -17.04 14.30 -1.53
CA LEU A 32 -15.65 14.00 -1.86
C LEU A 32 -15.04 14.97 -2.88
N ASP A 33 -15.83 15.60 -3.74
CA ASP A 33 -15.33 16.63 -4.66
C ASP A 33 -14.74 17.84 -3.90
N LYS A 34 -15.25 18.15 -2.70
CA LYS A 34 -14.65 19.17 -1.82
C LYS A 34 -13.23 18.78 -1.41
N ILE A 35 -13.01 17.51 -1.08
CA ILE A 35 -11.69 16.96 -0.72
C ILE A 35 -10.76 16.96 -1.95
N ARG A 36 -11.26 16.56 -3.12
CA ARG A 36 -10.52 16.61 -4.37
C ARG A 36 -10.04 18.03 -4.68
N ASN A 37 -10.95 19.00 -4.64
CA ASN A 37 -10.65 20.41 -4.90
C ASN A 37 -9.63 20.98 -3.91
N PHE A 38 -9.71 20.59 -2.63
CA PHE A 38 -8.73 20.97 -1.62
C PHE A 38 -7.32 20.51 -2.01
N TRP A 39 -7.15 19.22 -2.30
CA TRP A 39 -5.84 18.67 -2.62
C TRP A 39 -5.31 19.11 -3.98
N PHE A 40 -6.19 19.29 -4.96
CA PHE A 40 -5.83 19.87 -6.26
C PHE A 40 -5.20 21.26 -6.10
N ARG A 41 -5.77 22.13 -5.26
CA ARG A 41 -5.19 23.46 -4.96
C ARG A 41 -3.86 23.40 -4.23
N LYS A 42 -3.55 22.27 -3.58
CA LYS A 42 -2.31 22.03 -2.82
C LYS A 42 -1.29 21.19 -3.59
N GLN A 43 -1.56 20.83 -4.85
CA GLN A 43 -0.66 20.01 -5.68
C GLN A 43 0.77 20.59 -5.73
N LYS A 44 0.91 21.91 -5.88
CA LYS A 44 2.23 22.55 -5.89
C LYS A 44 2.99 22.41 -4.57
N LEU A 45 2.28 22.40 -3.45
CA LEU A 45 2.88 22.15 -2.14
C LEU A 45 3.41 20.71 -2.06
N LEU A 46 2.66 19.72 -2.58
CA LEU A 46 3.08 18.32 -2.57
C LEU A 46 4.31 18.10 -3.47
N GLU A 47 4.37 18.74 -4.65
CA GLU A 47 5.57 18.75 -5.50
C GLU A 47 6.79 19.33 -4.76
N MET A 48 6.60 20.43 -4.03
CA MET A 48 7.67 21.02 -3.23
C MET A 48 8.09 20.09 -2.07
N CYS A 49 7.13 19.45 -1.39
CA CYS A 49 7.44 18.46 -0.37
C CYS A 49 8.27 17.31 -0.94
N SER A 50 7.93 16.78 -2.12
CA SER A 50 8.75 15.79 -2.82
C SER A 50 10.20 16.27 -2.98
N GLN A 51 10.39 17.45 -3.57
CA GLN A 51 11.72 17.94 -3.96
C GLN A 51 12.63 18.31 -2.79
N TYR A 52 12.05 18.86 -1.72
CA TYR A 52 12.84 19.51 -0.66
C TYR A 52 12.66 18.87 0.72
N LEU A 53 11.59 18.11 0.96
CA LEU A 53 11.32 17.50 2.25
C LEU A 53 11.56 15.98 2.23
N PHE A 54 11.03 15.29 1.23
CA PHE A 54 11.09 13.83 1.14
C PHE A 54 12.37 13.35 0.45
N ASN A 55 12.91 14.16 -0.46
CA ASN A 55 14.18 13.88 -1.10
C ASN A 55 15.31 13.75 -0.05
N ASN A 56 16.04 12.64 -0.09
CA ASN A 56 17.14 12.29 0.83
C ASN A 56 16.78 12.15 2.33
N SER A 57 15.51 12.12 2.72
CA SER A 57 15.11 12.07 4.14
C SER A 57 14.67 10.69 4.65
N ASN A 58 14.87 9.63 3.86
CA ASN A 58 14.37 8.27 4.16
C ASN A 58 12.91 8.32 4.58
N THR A 59 12.04 8.83 3.72
CA THR A 59 10.61 8.97 4.01
C THR A 59 9.89 7.66 3.66
N TYR A 60 9.06 7.19 4.59
CA TYR A 60 8.23 6.01 4.39
C TYR A 60 6.76 6.40 4.31
N PHE A 61 6.00 5.70 3.48
CA PHE A 61 4.56 5.91 3.40
C PHE A 61 3.81 4.59 3.52
N TYR A 62 2.83 4.59 4.42
CA TYR A 62 1.94 3.48 4.66
C TYR A 62 0.79 3.55 3.65
N THR A 63 0.69 2.53 2.80
CA THR A 63 -0.20 2.51 1.62
C THR A 63 -0.87 1.15 1.45
N ALA A 64 -1.72 1.02 0.42
CA ALA A 64 -2.55 -0.15 0.13
C ALA A 64 -3.48 -0.59 1.27
N VAL A 65 -3.87 0.35 2.13
CA VAL A 65 -4.77 0.08 3.24
C VAL A 65 -5.82 1.16 3.35
N SER A 66 -7.00 0.76 3.83
CA SER A 66 -8.11 1.68 4.07
C SER A 66 -8.02 2.40 5.41
N LYS A 67 -7.23 1.86 6.36
CA LYS A 67 -7.21 2.29 7.76
C LYS A 67 -5.80 2.22 8.34
N PHE A 68 -5.48 3.19 9.19
CA PHE A 68 -4.38 3.11 10.13
C PHE A 68 -4.95 3.37 11.52
N ASN A 69 -4.97 2.35 12.37
CA ASN A 69 -5.40 2.51 13.74
C ASN A 69 -4.15 2.74 14.59
N VAL A 70 -3.94 3.98 15.06
CA VAL A 70 -2.80 4.37 15.91
C VAL A 70 -2.80 3.64 17.25
N ASP A 71 -4.00 3.31 17.74
CA ASP A 71 -4.19 2.63 19.01
C ASP A 71 -3.96 1.11 18.86
N ASN A 72 -3.97 0.58 17.63
CA ASN A 72 -3.50 -0.78 17.33
C ASN A 72 -2.01 -0.75 16.95
N SER A 73 -1.17 -1.28 17.83
CA SER A 73 0.28 -1.09 17.83
C SER A 73 1.08 -2.02 16.91
N ASP A 74 0.41 -3.00 16.31
CA ASP A 74 1.00 -3.99 15.39
C ASP A 74 1.72 -3.32 14.21
N LYS A 75 1.30 -2.11 13.85
CA LYS A 75 1.82 -1.35 12.70
C LYS A 75 2.71 -0.17 13.09
N ASN A 76 2.93 0.05 14.39
CA ASN A 76 3.71 1.20 14.87
C ASN A 76 5.21 1.10 14.55
N ILE A 77 5.71 -0.08 14.15
CA ILE A 77 7.11 -0.27 13.70
C ILE A 77 7.53 0.69 12.59
N LEU A 78 6.58 1.15 11.78
CA LEU A 78 6.80 2.23 10.81
C LEU A 78 7.45 3.48 11.43
N PHE A 79 7.09 3.84 12.67
CA PHE A 79 7.62 5.02 13.35
C PHE A 79 9.05 4.86 13.89
N ALA A 80 9.62 3.65 13.81
CA ALA A 80 11.04 3.41 14.03
C ALA A 80 11.89 3.75 12.79
N LEU A 81 11.25 3.94 11.62
CA LEU A 81 11.90 4.05 10.32
C LEU A 81 11.86 5.48 9.79
N GLY A 82 13.02 5.98 9.38
CA GLY A 82 13.08 7.22 8.60
C GLY A 82 12.79 8.51 9.38
N ASN A 83 12.92 9.64 8.69
CA ASN A 83 12.69 10.95 9.31
C ASN A 83 11.22 11.40 9.24
N TYR A 84 10.49 10.91 8.24
CA TYR A 84 9.09 11.22 8.00
C TYR A 84 8.31 9.96 7.70
N GLN A 85 7.08 9.92 8.22
CA GLN A 85 6.11 8.87 7.95
C GLN A 85 4.87 9.50 7.31
N ILE A 86 4.30 8.86 6.31
CA ILE A 86 3.11 9.37 5.61
C ILE A 86 2.05 8.29 5.63
N PHE A 87 0.80 8.63 5.93
CA PHE A 87 -0.34 7.80 5.60
C PHE A 87 -0.89 8.23 4.24
N ASP A 88 -0.92 7.29 3.30
CA ASP A 88 -1.44 7.53 1.96
C ASP A 88 -2.97 7.49 1.99
N ASP A 89 -3.57 8.67 1.93
CA ASP A 89 -5.01 8.85 2.02
C ASP A 89 -5.73 8.18 0.83
N PRO A 90 -6.56 7.16 1.09
CA PRO A 90 -7.20 6.38 0.03
C PRO A 90 -8.48 7.03 -0.52
N ILE A 91 -9.04 8.06 0.12
CA ILE A 91 -10.39 8.60 -0.17
C ILE A 91 -10.54 8.97 -1.65
N LEU A 92 -9.56 9.69 -2.19
CA LEU A 92 -9.61 10.14 -3.59
C LEU A 92 -9.43 8.99 -4.59
N SER A 93 -8.75 7.91 -4.19
CA SER A 93 -8.67 6.70 -5.01
C SER A 93 -10.04 6.01 -5.08
N TYR A 94 -10.78 5.97 -3.97
CA TYR A 94 -12.14 5.42 -3.96
C TYR A 94 -13.11 6.25 -4.81
N LEU A 95 -12.99 7.58 -4.77
CA LEU A 95 -13.77 8.46 -5.63
C LEU A 95 -13.54 8.16 -7.12
N GLU A 96 -12.29 7.96 -7.54
CA GLU A 96 -11.99 7.58 -8.92
C GLU A 96 -12.61 6.24 -9.34
N VAL A 97 -12.64 5.26 -8.43
CA VAL A 97 -13.29 3.96 -8.69
C VAL A 97 -14.80 4.13 -8.86
N MET A 98 -15.45 4.92 -8.00
CA MET A 98 -16.89 5.20 -8.10
C MET A 98 -17.24 5.90 -9.41
N GLU A 99 -16.45 6.89 -9.85
CA GLU A 99 -16.73 7.62 -11.09
C GLU A 99 -16.58 6.76 -12.34
N LYS A 100 -15.56 5.89 -12.39
CA LYS A 100 -15.34 4.96 -13.51
C LYS A 100 -16.35 3.81 -13.52
N GLY A 101 -16.86 3.45 -12.35
CA GLY A 101 -17.66 2.26 -12.11
C GLY A 101 -19.18 2.42 -12.25
N ASN A 102 -19.69 3.65 -12.34
CA ASN A 102 -21.12 3.97 -12.49
C ASN A 102 -21.78 3.44 -13.79
N THR A 103 -21.07 2.65 -14.60
CA THR A 103 -21.56 2.09 -15.87
C THR A 103 -21.89 0.60 -15.82
N VAL A 104 -21.62 -0.10 -14.69
CA VAL A 104 -21.79 -1.55 -14.58
C VAL A 104 -22.78 -1.91 -13.46
N HIS A 105 -24.02 -2.25 -13.83
CA HIS A 105 -25.10 -2.62 -12.89
C HIS A 105 -24.74 -3.81 -11.96
N GLN A 106 -23.80 -4.66 -12.35
CA GLN A 106 -23.35 -5.82 -11.56
C GLN A 106 -22.53 -5.43 -10.30
N LEU A 107 -22.20 -4.15 -10.08
CA LEU A 107 -21.33 -3.67 -9.00
C LEU A 107 -22.04 -2.89 -7.89
N GLU A 108 -23.38 -2.87 -7.83
CA GLU A 108 -24.13 -2.11 -6.82
C GLU A 108 -23.73 -2.46 -5.37
N ARG A 109 -23.58 -3.76 -5.06
CA ARG A 109 -23.14 -4.22 -3.73
C ARG A 109 -21.74 -3.73 -3.39
N TYR A 110 -20.83 -3.78 -4.37
CA TYR A 110 -19.48 -3.28 -4.23
C TYR A 110 -19.46 -1.78 -3.95
N PHE A 111 -20.22 -0.97 -4.69
CA PHE A 111 -20.28 0.48 -4.47
C PHE A 111 -20.89 0.85 -3.12
N LYS A 112 -21.91 0.11 -2.65
CA LYS A 112 -22.46 0.32 -1.31
C LYS A 112 -21.38 0.14 -0.25
N LYS A 113 -20.63 -0.97 -0.30
CA LYS A 113 -19.52 -1.22 0.62
C LYS A 113 -18.40 -0.21 0.49
N LEU A 114 -18.09 0.23 -0.72
CA LEU A 114 -17.08 1.26 -0.96
C LEU A 114 -17.47 2.59 -0.31
N LYS A 115 -18.75 2.98 -0.39
CA LYS A 115 -19.29 4.16 0.30
C LYS A 115 -19.16 4.02 1.82
N GLU A 116 -19.53 2.87 2.39
CA GLU A 116 -19.34 2.58 3.82
C GLU A 116 -17.85 2.71 4.21
N LYS A 117 -16.94 2.17 3.38
CA LYS A 117 -15.50 2.26 3.60
C LYS A 117 -14.96 3.70 3.54
N ILE A 118 -15.52 4.54 2.67
CA ILE A 118 -15.18 5.96 2.62
C ILE A 118 -15.55 6.65 3.94
N VAL A 119 -16.75 6.40 4.47
CA VAL A 119 -17.19 6.97 5.76
C VAL A 119 -16.23 6.57 6.87
N GLU A 120 -15.92 5.27 6.97
CA GLU A 120 -14.96 4.76 7.94
C GLU A 120 -13.57 5.38 7.78
N SER A 121 -13.11 5.55 6.54
CA SER A 121 -11.80 6.14 6.25
C SER A 121 -11.75 7.60 6.71
N ILE A 122 -12.82 8.37 6.49
CA ILE A 122 -12.92 9.76 6.97
C ILE A 122 -12.83 9.82 8.50
N ASP A 123 -13.58 8.95 9.19
CA ASP A 123 -13.56 8.87 10.65
C ASP A 123 -12.15 8.56 11.17
N ASP A 124 -11.47 7.57 10.56
CA ASP A 124 -10.10 7.23 10.93
C ASP A 124 -9.12 8.38 10.65
N LEU A 125 -9.22 9.05 9.50
CA LEU A 125 -8.35 10.19 9.16
C LEU A 125 -8.50 11.37 10.12
N ILE A 126 -9.72 11.64 10.60
CA ILE A 126 -9.96 12.67 11.62
C ILE A 126 -9.17 12.31 12.89
N VAL A 127 -9.30 11.07 13.37
CA VAL A 127 -8.57 10.59 14.55
C VAL A 127 -7.05 10.71 14.36
N LEU A 128 -6.53 10.30 13.18
CA LEU A 128 -5.10 10.40 12.87
C LEU A 128 -4.56 11.83 12.97
N LEU A 129 -5.30 12.77 12.37
CA LEU A 129 -4.90 14.18 12.33
C LEU A 129 -4.99 14.82 13.72
N GLU A 130 -5.98 14.45 14.54
CA GLU A 130 -6.13 14.94 15.92
C GLU A 130 -5.02 14.49 16.87
N LYS A 131 -4.35 13.36 16.60
CA LYS A 131 -3.23 12.87 17.42
C LYS A 131 -1.97 13.73 17.28
N GLU A 132 -1.89 14.59 16.27
CA GLU A 132 -0.76 15.50 16.00
C GLU A 132 0.62 14.82 16.07
N ILE A 133 0.71 13.59 15.55
CA ILE A 133 1.92 12.77 15.65
C ILE A 133 3.10 13.51 14.98
N PRO A 134 4.22 13.77 15.67
CA PRO A 134 5.32 14.53 15.10
C PRO A 134 5.87 13.87 13.83
N ASN A 135 6.15 14.64 12.78
CA ASN A 135 6.71 14.15 11.50
C ASN A 135 5.87 13.07 10.78
N PHE A 136 4.60 12.93 11.16
CA PHE A 136 3.62 12.09 10.48
C PHE A 136 2.64 12.97 9.71
N TYR A 137 2.30 12.57 8.48
CA TYR A 137 1.42 13.35 7.61
C TYR A 137 0.40 12.45 6.90
N VAL A 138 -0.84 12.91 6.78
CA VAL A 138 -1.87 12.29 5.94
C VAL A 138 -1.88 13.01 4.60
N LEU A 139 -1.53 12.32 3.51
CA LEU A 139 -1.43 12.91 2.17
C LEU A 139 -1.99 11.94 1.11
N PRO A 140 -2.79 12.41 0.13
CA PRO A 140 -3.30 11.56 -0.94
C PRO A 140 -2.25 11.44 -2.05
N LEU A 141 -1.16 10.73 -1.78
CA LEU A 141 0.00 10.71 -2.66
C LEU A 141 -0.28 10.02 -3.98
N ARG A 142 -1.03 8.90 -3.97
CA ARG A 142 -1.39 8.20 -5.22
C ARG A 142 -2.24 9.07 -6.15
N PHE A 143 -3.26 9.74 -5.62
CA PHE A 143 -4.06 10.70 -6.38
C PHE A 143 -3.23 11.88 -6.91
N SER A 144 -2.30 12.37 -6.10
CA SER A 144 -1.45 13.48 -6.50
C SER A 144 -0.48 13.08 -7.61
N SER A 145 0.12 11.88 -7.49
CA SER A 145 0.98 11.30 -8.51
C SER A 145 0.24 11.10 -9.84
N SER A 146 -0.98 10.53 -9.81
CA SER A 146 -1.78 10.32 -11.03
C SER A 146 -2.20 11.63 -11.71
N THR A 147 -2.46 12.68 -10.93
CA THR A 147 -2.81 14.01 -11.46
C THR A 147 -1.60 14.71 -12.09
N ILE A 148 -0.41 14.52 -11.52
CA ILE A 148 0.85 15.10 -12.03
C ILE A 148 1.35 14.33 -13.25
N ASN A 149 1.39 12.99 -13.15
CA ASN A 149 1.87 12.08 -14.17
C ASN A 149 0.71 11.68 -15.08
N LYS A 150 0.52 12.44 -16.17
CA LYS A 150 -0.57 12.20 -17.13
C LYS A 150 -0.41 10.93 -17.97
N GLU A 151 0.80 10.36 -18.03
CA GLU A 151 1.05 9.11 -18.75
C GLU A 151 0.56 7.94 -17.90
N LYS A 152 -0.53 7.31 -18.33
CA LYS A 152 -0.98 6.04 -17.77
C LYS A 152 -0.14 4.92 -18.34
N VAL A 153 0.52 4.17 -17.46
CA VAL A 153 1.23 2.97 -17.86
C VAL A 153 0.22 1.83 -18.01
N ASP A 154 0.18 1.21 -19.18
CA ASP A 154 -0.65 0.03 -19.40
C ASP A 154 0.01 -1.20 -18.77
N ILE A 155 -0.63 -1.76 -17.75
CA ILE A 155 -0.17 -2.96 -17.05
C ILE A 155 -0.62 -4.26 -17.73
N ARG A 156 -1.50 -4.16 -18.74
CA ARG A 156 -2.08 -5.32 -19.40
C ARG A 156 -1.02 -6.29 -19.95
N PRO A 157 0.08 -5.84 -20.59
CA PRO A 157 1.12 -6.77 -21.06
C PRO A 157 1.78 -7.56 -19.93
N PHE A 158 1.89 -6.98 -18.73
CA PHE A 158 2.41 -7.70 -17.56
C PHE A 158 1.42 -8.76 -17.08
N ILE A 159 0.13 -8.44 -17.04
CA ILE A 159 -0.95 -9.35 -16.64
C ILE A 159 -1.09 -10.52 -17.63
N GLU A 160 -0.95 -10.24 -18.92
CA GLU A 160 -1.03 -11.24 -19.99
C GLU A 160 0.00 -12.37 -19.81
N ASN A 161 1.14 -12.12 -19.14
CA ASN A 161 2.11 -13.17 -18.83
C ASN A 161 1.57 -14.27 -17.91
N PHE A 162 0.51 -14.02 -17.13
CA PHE A 162 -0.11 -15.03 -16.28
C PHE A 162 -1.05 -15.97 -17.04
N PHE A 163 -1.26 -15.73 -18.34
CA PHE A 163 -2.11 -16.53 -19.21
C PHE A 163 -1.31 -17.18 -20.33
N ILE A 164 -1.81 -18.32 -20.81
CA ILE A 164 -1.22 -19.00 -21.97
C ILE A 164 -1.32 -18.07 -23.19
N GLU A 165 -0.32 -18.13 -24.08
CA GLU A 165 -0.31 -17.35 -25.32
C GLU A 165 -1.56 -17.63 -26.17
N GLY A 166 -2.20 -16.58 -26.68
CA GLY A 166 -3.37 -16.67 -27.56
C GLY A 166 -4.73 -16.66 -26.84
N ILE A 167 -4.78 -16.49 -25.52
CA ILE A 167 -6.03 -16.28 -24.79
C ILE A 167 -6.72 -14.98 -25.22
N ASP A 168 -8.02 -15.05 -25.53
CA ASP A 168 -8.83 -13.89 -25.88
C ASP A 168 -9.40 -13.23 -24.61
N PHE A 169 -8.71 -12.19 -24.16
CA PHE A 169 -9.09 -11.39 -23.00
C PHE A 169 -10.45 -10.72 -23.10
N ASN A 170 -11.01 -10.54 -24.31
CA ASN A 170 -12.35 -9.97 -24.48
C ASN A 170 -13.45 -11.03 -24.30
N ASN A 171 -13.11 -12.32 -24.31
CA ASN A 171 -14.04 -13.43 -24.27
C ASN A 171 -13.71 -14.45 -23.18
N LEU A 172 -13.18 -13.99 -22.03
CA LEU A 172 -12.78 -14.87 -20.92
C LEU A 172 -13.91 -15.76 -20.37
N HIS A 173 -15.17 -15.33 -20.48
CA HIS A 173 -16.35 -16.12 -20.12
C HIS A 173 -16.45 -17.47 -20.86
N LYS A 174 -15.79 -17.62 -22.03
CA LYS A 174 -15.85 -18.84 -22.86
C LYS A 174 -14.95 -19.98 -22.36
N TYR A 175 -13.99 -19.69 -21.48
CA TYR A 175 -13.07 -20.69 -20.96
C TYR A 175 -13.66 -21.32 -19.69
N GLU A 176 -14.02 -22.60 -19.78
CA GLU A 176 -14.66 -23.35 -18.69
C GLU A 176 -13.68 -23.74 -17.58
N ASN A 177 -12.43 -24.03 -17.93
CA ASN A 177 -11.41 -24.50 -17.02
C ASN A 177 -10.24 -23.52 -16.95
N ILE A 178 -9.99 -22.97 -15.76
CA ILE A 178 -8.91 -22.02 -15.51
C ILE A 178 -7.53 -22.67 -15.72
N ASP A 179 -7.39 -23.97 -15.45
CA ASP A 179 -6.09 -24.66 -15.58
C ASP A 179 -5.57 -24.68 -17.02
N ASP A 180 -6.47 -24.56 -17.99
CA ASP A 180 -6.16 -24.59 -19.43
C ASP A 180 -5.81 -23.20 -20.00
N VAL A 181 -5.85 -22.15 -19.17
CA VAL A 181 -5.63 -20.76 -19.64
C VAL A 181 -4.56 -20.00 -18.87
N VAL A 182 -4.07 -20.54 -17.76
CA VAL A 182 -3.07 -19.88 -16.89
C VAL A 182 -1.67 -20.48 -17.05
N VAL A 183 -0.64 -19.69 -16.75
CA VAL A 183 0.75 -20.14 -16.66
C VAL A 183 1.05 -20.54 -15.22
N HIS A 184 1.02 -21.84 -14.95
CA HIS A 184 1.11 -22.41 -13.59
C HIS A 184 2.40 -22.02 -12.86
N GLU A 185 3.52 -21.87 -13.57
CA GLU A 185 4.82 -21.51 -13.01
C GLU A 185 4.82 -20.15 -12.29
N TYR A 186 3.95 -19.23 -12.71
CA TYR A 186 3.86 -17.89 -12.13
C TYR A 186 2.86 -17.82 -10.97
N LEU A 187 1.95 -18.78 -10.85
CA LEU A 187 0.90 -18.76 -9.82
C LEU A 187 1.45 -18.94 -8.41
N SER A 188 2.56 -19.67 -8.27
CA SER A 188 3.24 -19.88 -6.99
C SER A 188 3.94 -18.63 -6.46
N GLN A 189 4.14 -17.61 -7.31
CA GLN A 189 4.87 -16.39 -6.98
C GLN A 189 3.96 -15.28 -6.45
N ILE A 190 2.65 -15.42 -6.62
CA ILE A 190 1.65 -14.41 -6.26
C ILE A 190 0.69 -14.94 -5.20
N LEU A 191 0.10 -14.03 -4.45
CA LEU A 191 -1.03 -14.32 -3.56
C LEU A 191 -2.31 -13.68 -4.11
N LEU A 192 -3.43 -14.39 -3.99
CA LEU A 192 -4.75 -13.91 -4.39
C LEU A 192 -5.50 -13.22 -3.24
N PHE A 193 -5.11 -13.48 -1.98
CA PHE A 193 -5.66 -12.89 -0.77
C PHE A 193 -4.76 -13.21 0.44
N ASP A 194 -5.01 -12.59 1.61
CA ASP A 194 -4.06 -12.61 2.75
C ASP A 194 -3.86 -13.99 3.39
N TYR A 195 -4.80 -14.92 3.21
CA TYR A 195 -4.70 -16.30 3.69
C TYR A 195 -4.54 -17.32 2.56
N ASP A 196 -4.16 -16.85 1.38
CA ASP A 196 -3.96 -17.69 0.21
C ASP A 196 -2.75 -18.62 0.40
N ASP A 197 -2.90 -19.86 -0.04
CA ASP A 197 -1.84 -20.84 -0.09
C ASP A 197 -1.40 -21.02 -1.56
N PRO A 198 -0.26 -20.44 -1.97
CA PRO A 198 0.18 -20.48 -3.36
C PRO A 198 0.58 -21.89 -3.83
N THR A 199 0.65 -22.88 -2.92
CA THR A 199 0.92 -24.28 -3.26
C THR A 199 -0.33 -25.05 -3.69
N GLN A 200 -1.53 -24.50 -3.46
CA GLN A 200 -2.80 -25.12 -3.85
C GLN A 200 -3.13 -24.88 -5.32
N ALA A 201 -3.98 -25.75 -5.88
CA ALA A 201 -4.50 -25.59 -7.23
C ALA A 201 -5.27 -24.27 -7.36
N ILE A 202 -5.14 -23.60 -8.50
CA ILE A 202 -5.75 -22.28 -8.74
C ILE A 202 -7.26 -22.27 -8.52
N LYS A 203 -7.94 -23.37 -8.88
CA LYS A 203 -9.38 -23.53 -8.68
C LYS A 203 -9.77 -23.49 -7.19
N ASP A 204 -8.98 -24.12 -6.33
CA ASP A 204 -9.24 -24.12 -4.89
C ASP A 204 -8.96 -22.74 -4.27
N ARG A 205 -7.90 -22.07 -4.72
CA ARG A 205 -7.57 -20.69 -4.32
C ARG A 205 -8.68 -19.71 -4.70
N LEU A 206 -9.20 -19.79 -5.92
CA LEU A 206 -10.32 -18.97 -6.38
C LEU A 206 -11.62 -19.26 -5.63
N LYS A 207 -11.89 -20.53 -5.30
CA LYS A 207 -13.03 -20.92 -4.47
C LYS A 207 -12.94 -20.31 -3.07
N GLN A 208 -11.78 -20.34 -2.43
CA GLN A 208 -11.56 -19.71 -1.12
C GLN A 208 -11.72 -18.19 -1.21
N TYR A 209 -11.17 -17.56 -2.25
CA TYR A 209 -11.36 -16.12 -2.49
C TYR A 209 -12.85 -15.74 -2.57
N ARG A 210 -13.67 -16.51 -3.28
CA ARG A 210 -15.13 -16.27 -3.36
C ARG A 210 -15.83 -16.39 -2.01
N ILE A 211 -15.36 -17.26 -1.12
CA ILE A 211 -15.92 -17.40 0.23
C ILE A 211 -15.57 -16.16 1.06
N GLU A 212 -14.29 -15.80 1.08
CA GLU A 212 -13.76 -14.66 1.86
C GLU A 212 -14.37 -13.32 1.42
N TYR A 213 -14.51 -13.09 0.11
CA TYR A 213 -15.01 -11.84 -0.46
C TYR A 213 -16.40 -11.98 -1.10
N SER A 214 -17.21 -12.92 -0.61
CA SER A 214 -18.56 -13.24 -1.13
C SER A 214 -19.51 -12.04 -1.22
N ASP A 215 -19.24 -11.02 -0.42
CA ASP A 215 -20.06 -9.83 -0.27
C ASP A 215 -19.61 -8.66 -1.16
N ILE A 216 -18.49 -8.79 -1.87
CA ILE A 216 -17.90 -7.80 -2.78
C ILE A 216 -17.80 -8.34 -4.21
N VAL A 217 -17.47 -9.62 -4.38
CA VAL A 217 -17.20 -10.22 -5.69
C VAL A 217 -18.50 -10.47 -6.46
N PRO A 218 -18.57 -10.09 -7.76
CA PRO A 218 -19.70 -10.45 -8.62
C PRO A 218 -19.87 -11.97 -8.74
N GLN A 219 -21.08 -12.45 -8.46
CA GLN A 219 -21.38 -13.88 -8.39
C GLN A 219 -21.42 -14.58 -9.76
N ASP A 220 -21.50 -13.80 -10.84
CA ASP A 220 -21.65 -14.25 -12.22
C ASP A 220 -20.32 -14.37 -12.99
N MET A 221 -19.20 -13.89 -12.43
CA MET A 221 -17.88 -14.08 -13.05
C MET A 221 -17.46 -15.55 -12.99
N ASN A 222 -17.04 -16.11 -14.13
CA ASN A 222 -16.37 -17.42 -14.14
C ASN A 222 -14.97 -17.32 -13.50
N ASP A 223 -14.30 -18.47 -13.30
CA ASP A 223 -13.00 -18.50 -12.62
C ASP A 223 -11.90 -17.74 -13.37
N THR A 224 -11.92 -17.76 -14.70
CA THR A 224 -10.99 -17.01 -15.58
C THR A 224 -11.16 -15.50 -15.45
N GLU A 225 -12.41 -15.03 -15.46
CA GLU A 225 -12.75 -13.63 -15.26
C GLU A 225 -12.39 -13.15 -13.86
N LEU A 226 -12.67 -13.98 -12.85
CA LEU A 226 -12.32 -13.70 -11.47
C LEU A 226 -10.80 -13.61 -11.29
N PHE A 227 -10.04 -14.56 -11.85
CA PHE A 227 -8.58 -14.52 -11.80
C PHE A 227 -8.02 -13.24 -12.43
N ARG A 228 -8.49 -12.88 -13.64
CA ARG A 228 -8.13 -11.60 -14.29
C ARG A 228 -8.47 -10.41 -13.38
N PHE A 229 -9.67 -10.39 -12.80
CA PHE A 229 -10.11 -9.30 -11.93
C PHE A 229 -9.16 -9.12 -10.73
N ILE A 230 -8.80 -10.22 -10.06
CA ILE A 230 -7.92 -10.22 -8.89
C ILE A 230 -6.53 -9.67 -9.24
N ILE A 231 -5.86 -10.29 -10.22
CA ILE A 231 -4.48 -9.88 -10.57
C ILE A 231 -4.44 -8.47 -11.16
N TYR A 232 -5.47 -8.07 -11.91
CA TYR A 232 -5.57 -6.69 -12.41
C TYR A 232 -5.68 -5.70 -11.25
N GLY A 233 -6.47 -6.02 -10.22
CA GLY A 233 -6.59 -5.21 -9.00
C GLY A 233 -5.25 -5.03 -8.29
N TYR A 234 -4.56 -6.13 -7.98
CA TYR A 234 -3.28 -6.08 -7.27
C TYR A 234 -2.18 -5.40 -8.08
N PHE A 235 -2.05 -5.69 -9.38
CA PHE A 235 -0.96 -5.12 -10.19
C PHE A 235 -1.23 -3.67 -10.62
N SER A 236 -2.50 -3.26 -10.75
CA SER A 236 -2.84 -1.82 -10.87
C SER A 236 -2.41 -1.06 -9.63
N GLN A 237 -2.75 -1.60 -8.45
CA GLN A 237 -2.36 -0.98 -7.18
C GLN A 237 -0.83 -0.94 -7.02
N ALA A 238 -0.13 -2.02 -7.38
CA ALA A 238 1.32 -2.08 -7.35
C ALA A 238 1.98 -1.03 -8.26
N MET A 239 1.44 -0.84 -9.47
CA MET A 239 1.88 0.21 -10.39
C MET A 239 1.69 1.61 -9.79
N ASP A 240 0.50 1.91 -9.25
CA ASP A 240 0.20 3.20 -8.66
C ASP A 240 1.14 3.51 -7.48
N ILE A 241 1.40 2.51 -6.62
CA ILE A 241 2.36 2.61 -5.52
C ILE A 241 3.76 2.87 -6.08
N PHE A 242 4.22 2.09 -7.06
CA PHE A 242 5.54 2.24 -7.64
C PHE A 242 5.75 3.64 -8.25
N LEU A 243 4.80 4.13 -9.05
CA LEU A 243 4.88 5.46 -9.65
C LEU A 243 4.89 6.55 -8.57
N THR A 244 4.11 6.38 -7.50
CA THR A 244 4.08 7.29 -6.35
C THR A 244 5.42 7.28 -5.61
N SER A 245 5.97 6.11 -5.29
CA SER A 245 7.29 5.94 -4.69
C SER A 245 8.38 6.60 -5.53
N TYR A 246 8.35 6.37 -6.84
CA TYR A 246 9.33 6.89 -7.78
C TYR A 246 9.27 8.42 -7.90
N PHE A 247 8.05 8.97 -7.99
CA PHE A 247 7.82 10.41 -8.13
C PHE A 247 8.19 11.16 -6.85
N PHE A 248 7.69 10.71 -5.69
CA PHE A 248 7.93 11.38 -4.42
C PHE A 248 9.29 11.05 -3.79
N ASN A 249 10.00 10.03 -4.30
CA ASN A 249 11.23 9.48 -3.74
C ASN A 249 11.05 9.00 -2.29
N ILE A 250 10.04 8.15 -2.10
CA ILE A 250 9.60 7.62 -0.80
C ILE A 250 9.42 6.10 -0.86
N PHE A 251 9.50 5.43 0.28
CA PHE A 251 9.49 3.96 0.34
C PHE A 251 8.16 3.43 0.90
N PRO A 252 7.51 2.48 0.21
CA PRO A 252 6.24 1.96 0.67
C PRO A 252 6.45 1.06 1.90
N PHE A 253 5.51 1.16 2.83
CA PHE A 253 5.35 0.27 3.96
C PHE A 253 3.99 -0.40 3.85
N PHE A 254 3.96 -1.72 3.97
CA PHE A 254 2.77 -2.54 3.78
C PHE A 254 2.43 -3.27 5.07
N SER A 255 1.15 -3.44 5.36
CA SER A 255 0.67 -4.33 6.43
C SER A 255 -0.20 -5.49 5.89
N SER A 256 -0.10 -5.78 4.59
CA SER A 256 -0.75 -6.91 3.94
C SER A 256 0.33 -7.68 3.19
N LEU A 257 0.46 -8.96 3.52
CA LEU A 257 1.42 -9.85 2.89
C LEU A 257 1.12 -10.00 1.40
N THR A 258 -0.15 -10.11 1.03
CA THR A 258 -0.60 -10.21 -0.37
C THR A 258 -0.16 -9.02 -1.19
N THR A 259 -0.47 -7.83 -0.70
CA THR A 259 -0.13 -6.59 -1.40
C THR A 259 1.37 -6.46 -1.56
N TYR A 260 2.11 -6.74 -0.49
CA TYR A 260 3.56 -6.70 -0.51
C TYR A 260 4.14 -7.67 -1.54
N ILE A 261 3.75 -8.95 -1.52
CA ILE A 261 4.30 -9.99 -2.41
C ILE A 261 4.04 -9.61 -3.86
N ASN A 262 2.78 -9.26 -4.18
CA ASN A 262 2.40 -8.88 -5.54
C ASN A 262 3.14 -7.60 -5.99
N TYR A 263 3.34 -6.61 -5.11
CA TYR A 263 4.17 -5.44 -5.40
C TYR A 263 5.62 -5.81 -5.72
N ASN A 264 6.22 -6.75 -5.00
CA ASN A 264 7.62 -7.13 -5.21
C ASN A 264 7.81 -7.96 -6.48
N VAL A 265 6.88 -8.88 -6.80
CA VAL A 265 6.88 -9.60 -8.08
C VAL A 265 6.84 -8.60 -9.24
N PHE A 266 5.98 -7.59 -9.13
CA PHE A 266 5.86 -6.54 -10.13
C PHE A 266 7.14 -5.67 -10.24
N LEU A 267 7.69 -5.24 -9.11
CA LEU A 267 8.90 -4.42 -9.06
C LEU A 267 10.12 -5.18 -9.59
N LEU A 268 10.25 -6.47 -9.29
CA LEU A 268 11.30 -7.34 -9.84
C LEU A 268 11.24 -7.38 -11.37
N ASN A 269 10.04 -7.51 -11.94
CA ASN A 269 9.86 -7.47 -13.39
C ASN A 269 10.29 -6.12 -13.99
N ILE A 270 9.91 -5.00 -13.37
CA ILE A 270 10.32 -3.66 -13.82
C ILE A 270 11.85 -3.50 -13.77
N VAL A 271 12.49 -3.89 -12.67
CA VAL A 271 13.94 -3.77 -12.48
C VAL A 271 14.69 -4.61 -13.52
N HIS A 272 14.28 -5.87 -13.69
CA HIS A 272 14.87 -6.78 -14.66
C HIS A 272 14.84 -6.22 -16.10
N ASN A 273 13.69 -5.65 -16.49
CA ASN A 273 13.49 -5.13 -17.84
C ASN A 273 14.14 -3.74 -18.07
N SER A 274 14.27 -2.92 -17.03
CA SER A 274 14.76 -1.54 -17.16
C SER A 274 16.27 -1.37 -17.00
N LYS A 275 16.93 -2.24 -16.21
CA LYS A 275 18.37 -2.17 -15.87
C LYS A 275 18.84 -0.80 -15.34
N LYS A 276 17.99 -0.07 -14.61
CA LYS A 276 18.32 1.23 -14.02
C LYS A 276 18.67 1.09 -12.54
N GLU A 277 19.85 1.57 -12.14
CA GLU A 277 20.34 1.55 -10.74
C GLU A 277 19.34 2.16 -9.73
N LYS A 278 18.68 3.27 -10.08
CA LYS A 278 17.68 3.90 -9.21
C LYS A 278 16.52 2.94 -8.86
N LEU A 279 16.17 2.00 -9.74
CA LEU A 279 15.09 1.05 -9.52
C LEU A 279 15.53 -0.12 -8.63
N GLU A 280 16.81 -0.51 -8.70
CA GLU A 280 17.39 -1.48 -7.77
C GLU A 280 17.35 -0.99 -6.33
N HIS A 281 17.55 0.32 -6.12
CA HIS A 281 17.40 0.94 -4.81
C HIS A 281 15.99 0.76 -4.21
N PHE A 282 14.93 1.01 -4.99
CA PHE A 282 13.55 0.79 -4.54
C PHE A 282 13.28 -0.67 -4.20
N LEU A 283 13.80 -1.60 -5.01
CA LEU A 283 13.66 -3.03 -4.78
C LEU A 283 14.37 -3.47 -3.49
N LYS A 284 15.60 -3.01 -3.26
CA LYS A 284 16.35 -3.27 -2.02
C LYS A 284 15.62 -2.75 -0.80
N MET A 285 15.13 -1.51 -0.86
CA MET A 285 14.38 -0.89 0.23
C MET A 285 13.06 -1.62 0.54
N SER A 286 12.32 -2.03 -0.49
CA SER A 286 11.10 -2.83 -0.33
C SER A 286 11.37 -4.17 0.37
N ARG A 287 12.43 -4.88 -0.04
CA ARG A 287 12.84 -6.14 0.61
C ARG A 287 13.15 -5.96 2.09
N LEU A 288 13.86 -4.87 2.43
CA LEU A 288 14.24 -4.56 3.80
C LEU A 288 13.02 -4.20 4.67
N THR A 289 12.08 -3.39 4.16
CA THR A 289 10.89 -2.98 4.94
C THR A 289 9.97 -4.15 5.26
N LEU A 290 9.84 -5.14 4.36
CA LEU A 290 9.11 -6.38 4.68
C LEU A 290 9.73 -7.14 5.83
N SER A 291 11.03 -7.42 5.74
CA SER A 291 11.69 -8.22 6.78
C SER A 291 11.51 -7.56 8.14
N ILE A 292 11.55 -6.22 8.20
CA ILE A 292 11.34 -5.48 9.44
C ILE A 292 9.91 -5.62 9.96
N TRP A 293 8.90 -5.42 9.09
CA TRP A 293 7.50 -5.56 9.49
C TRP A 293 7.18 -6.98 9.93
N PHE A 294 7.59 -7.97 9.14
CA PHE A 294 7.32 -9.38 9.40
C PHE A 294 7.98 -9.85 10.71
N GLU A 295 9.25 -9.52 10.94
CA GLU A 295 9.91 -9.89 12.18
C GLU A 295 9.34 -9.15 13.39
N TYR A 296 8.81 -7.94 13.22
CA TYR A 296 8.11 -7.25 14.31
C TYR A 296 6.76 -7.92 14.62
N ASP A 297 5.95 -8.17 13.59
CA ASP A 297 4.62 -8.79 13.70
C ASP A 297 4.69 -10.17 14.36
N LYS A 298 5.68 -10.99 13.96
CA LYS A 298 5.96 -12.31 14.54
C LYS A 298 6.19 -12.28 16.06
N LYS A 299 6.73 -11.19 16.61
CA LYS A 299 6.97 -11.09 18.07
C LYS A 299 5.68 -10.79 18.84
N GLY A 300 4.61 -10.34 18.18
CA GLY A 300 3.32 -10.05 18.79
C GLY A 300 3.37 -8.96 19.87
N VAL A 301 4.38 -8.08 19.83
CA VAL A 301 4.57 -7.04 20.85
C VAL A 301 3.84 -5.76 20.46
N VAL A 302 3.13 -5.22 21.44
CA VAL A 302 2.30 -4.03 21.33
C VAL A 302 3.05 -2.84 21.93
N LEU A 303 3.63 -1.97 21.09
CA LEU A 303 4.31 -0.75 21.51
C LEU A 303 3.58 0.51 21.03
N SER A 304 3.46 1.51 21.91
CA SER A 304 3.00 2.83 21.52
C SER A 304 4.02 3.54 20.60
N ILE A 305 3.57 4.55 19.86
CA ILE A 305 4.43 5.37 19.00
C ILE A 305 5.55 6.05 19.81
N SER A 306 5.25 6.53 21.01
CA SER A 306 6.25 7.16 21.87
C SER A 306 7.33 6.15 22.28
N GLU A 307 6.92 4.96 22.71
CA GLU A 307 7.86 3.92 23.13
C GLU A 307 8.74 3.47 21.97
N ILE A 308 8.15 3.24 20.79
CA ILE A 308 8.93 2.73 19.66
C ILE A 308 9.94 3.76 19.16
N ARG A 309 9.59 5.05 19.15
CA ARG A 309 10.51 6.14 18.79
C ARG A 309 11.64 6.29 19.79
N GLU A 310 11.31 6.22 21.09
CA GLU A 310 12.31 6.30 22.14
C GLU A 310 13.31 5.14 22.04
N ARG A 311 12.81 3.91 21.91
CA ARG A 311 13.66 2.72 21.78
C ARG A 311 14.48 2.75 20.49
N ALA A 312 13.90 3.17 19.37
CA ALA A 312 14.60 3.30 18.10
C ALA A 312 15.78 4.28 18.20
N LYS A 313 15.57 5.41 18.89
CA LYS A 313 16.63 6.39 19.17
C LYS A 313 17.70 5.80 20.09
N ASN A 314 17.31 5.19 21.20
CA ASN A 314 18.26 4.65 22.20
C ASN A 314 19.11 3.49 21.66
N LYS A 315 18.61 2.76 20.66
CA LYS A 315 19.30 1.62 20.04
C LYS A 315 20.02 1.94 18.73
N ASN A 316 20.00 3.21 18.29
CA ASN A 316 20.48 3.64 16.97
C ASN A 316 19.90 2.76 15.85
N PHE A 317 18.60 2.48 15.92
CA PHE A 317 17.93 1.54 15.02
C PHE A 317 18.10 1.93 13.55
N SER A 318 17.98 3.22 13.23
CA SER A 318 18.18 3.75 11.88
C SER A 318 19.59 3.48 11.32
N ASP A 319 20.63 3.62 12.15
CA ASP A 319 22.01 3.37 11.72
C ASP A 319 22.25 1.89 11.44
N ARG A 320 21.69 1.00 12.27
CA ARG A 320 21.75 -0.46 12.05
C ARG A 320 21.02 -0.89 10.79
N ILE A 321 19.82 -0.35 10.54
CA ILE A 321 19.08 -0.61 9.30
C ILE A 321 19.87 -0.11 8.08
N ARG A 322 20.59 1.02 8.19
CA ARG A 322 21.47 1.51 7.14
C ARG A 322 22.69 0.61 6.92
N GLU A 323 23.27 0.05 7.99
CA GLU A 323 24.36 -0.93 7.88
C GLU A 323 23.90 -2.19 7.14
N ILE A 324 22.75 -2.76 7.52
CA ILE A 324 22.12 -3.90 6.83
C ILE A 324 21.88 -3.55 5.35
N TYR A 325 21.32 -2.37 5.08
CA TYR A 325 21.07 -1.91 3.71
C TYR A 325 22.37 -1.88 2.88
N ASN A 326 23.45 -1.34 3.43
CA ASN A 326 24.74 -1.24 2.72
C ASN A 326 25.40 -2.60 2.47
N SER A 327 25.12 -3.61 3.30
CA SER A 327 25.62 -4.98 3.12
C SER A 327 24.61 -5.90 2.41
N LEU A 328 23.51 -5.38 1.87
CA LEU A 328 22.48 -6.21 1.22
C LEU A 328 23.03 -7.06 0.07
N ASP A 329 23.99 -6.53 -0.68
CA ASP A 329 24.61 -7.24 -1.81
C ASP A 329 25.59 -8.32 -1.36
N ASP A 330 26.09 -8.24 -0.11
CA ASP A 330 26.99 -9.23 0.48
C ASP A 330 26.22 -10.42 1.07
N PHE A 331 24.89 -10.30 1.22
CA PHE A 331 24.05 -11.39 1.70
C PHE A 331 23.85 -12.44 0.60
N ASN A 332 24.39 -13.63 0.87
CA ASN A 332 24.35 -14.77 -0.04
C ASN A 332 22.98 -15.45 -0.06
N THR A 333 22.14 -15.26 0.97
CA THR A 333 20.80 -15.84 1.07
C THR A 333 19.80 -14.88 1.71
N GLN A 334 18.51 -15.10 1.46
CA GLN A 334 17.42 -14.37 2.12
C GLN A 334 17.38 -14.62 3.64
N GLU A 335 17.84 -15.79 4.08
CA GLU A 335 17.91 -16.17 5.50
C GLU A 335 18.93 -15.30 6.28
N GLN A 336 20.03 -14.89 5.66
CA GLN A 336 20.99 -13.97 6.27
C GLN A 336 20.37 -12.59 6.53
N LEU A 337 19.66 -12.04 5.54
CA LEU A 337 18.92 -10.78 5.71
C LEU A 337 17.91 -10.89 6.87
N ILE A 338 17.11 -11.96 6.89
CA ILE A 338 16.10 -12.18 7.94
C ILE A 338 16.76 -12.23 9.31
N THR A 339 17.89 -12.95 9.44
CA THR A 339 18.62 -13.07 10.71
C THR A 339 19.11 -11.71 11.23
N GLU A 340 19.71 -10.90 10.36
CA GLU A 340 20.21 -9.56 10.75
C GLU A 340 19.06 -8.61 11.13
N VAL A 341 17.95 -8.68 10.39
CA VAL A 341 16.76 -7.88 10.69
C VAL A 341 16.11 -8.35 12.00
N GLU A 342 15.99 -9.65 12.23
CA GLU A 342 15.46 -10.21 13.48
C GLU A 342 16.27 -9.72 14.67
N ASN A 343 17.61 -9.76 14.59
CA ASN A 343 18.49 -9.24 15.64
C ASN A 343 18.22 -7.76 15.95
N CYS A 344 18.05 -6.94 14.91
CA CYS A 344 17.75 -5.52 15.06
C CYS A 344 16.38 -5.26 15.70
N VAL A 345 15.34 -5.98 15.23
CA VAL A 345 13.98 -5.88 15.77
C VAL A 345 13.93 -6.38 17.21
N HIS A 346 14.63 -7.47 17.53
CA HIS A 346 14.71 -8.00 18.89
C HIS A 346 15.30 -7.00 19.87
N LEU A 347 16.37 -6.29 19.48
CA LEU A 347 16.98 -5.24 20.30
C LEU A 347 16.08 -4.02 20.50
N LEU A 348 15.26 -3.69 19.50
CA LEU A 348 14.25 -2.64 19.60
C LEU A 348 13.16 -3.04 20.61
N ILE A 349 12.71 -4.30 20.59
CA ILE A 349 11.62 -4.80 21.42
C ILE A 349 12.05 -5.06 22.86
N ASN A 350 13.24 -5.61 23.11
CA ASN A 350 13.69 -6.00 24.45
C ASN A 350 14.46 -4.90 25.19
N TYR A 351 13.96 -3.67 25.13
CA TYR A 351 14.55 -2.56 25.87
C TYR A 351 14.20 -2.65 27.37
N GLU A 352 15.14 -3.17 28.16
CA GLU A 352 15.17 -2.93 29.59
C GLU A 352 15.71 -1.51 29.80
N GLY A 353 14.80 -0.56 30.07
CA GLY A 353 15.20 0.80 30.42
C GLY A 353 16.15 0.76 31.61
N ARG A 354 17.36 1.33 31.46
CA ARG A 354 18.16 1.65 32.64
C ARG A 354 17.38 2.69 33.42
N GLY A 355 16.74 2.26 34.51
CA GLY A 355 16.08 3.13 35.45
C GLY A 355 17.04 4.23 35.89
N CYS A 356 16.63 5.48 35.70
CA CYS A 356 17.19 6.61 36.42
C CYS A 356 16.23 6.97 37.54
#